data_AF-A0A833LG84-F1
#
_entry.id   AF-A0A833LG84-F1
#
_cell.length_a   1.000
_cell.length_b   1.000
_cell.length_c   1.000
_cell.angle_alpha   90.00
_cell.angle_beta   90.00
_cell.angle_gamma   90.00
#
_symmetry.space_group_name_H-M   'P 1'
#
loop_
_entity.id
_entity.type
_entity.pdbx_description
1 polymer ?
#
loop_
_entity_poly.entity_id
_entity_poly.type
_entity_poly.pdbx_seq_one_letter_code
_entity_poly.pdbx_strand_id
1 'polypeptide(L)'
;MQIESAGYNEDGTIRAVINGAVYSVPDDLANRDRRAIADWEAAGGVIAPYVAPVERRLVPKYVIVDRLQATGLLDAAYVALDAQDRYTRERWNTRTAIYADDQTAVALLAAIGADPVAILAP
;
A
#
# COMPACT_ATOMS: atom_id res chain seq x y z
N MET A 1 -30.79 -14.20 0.13
CA MET A 1 -29.56 -13.54 -0.32
C MET A 1 -28.74 -13.29 0.92
N GLN A 2 -27.50 -13.78 0.98
CA GLN A 2 -26.65 -13.66 2.17
C GLN A 2 -25.63 -12.55 1.96
N ILE A 3 -25.68 -11.52 2.81
CA ILE A 3 -24.67 -10.46 2.86
C ILE A 3 -23.65 -10.86 3.92
N GLU A 4 -22.38 -10.94 3.53
CA GLU A 4 -21.28 -11.32 4.42
C GLU A 4 -20.53 -10.09 4.95
N SER A 5 -20.42 -9.05 4.12
CA SER A 5 -19.86 -7.75 4.51
C SER A 5 -20.32 -6.67 3.55
N ALA A 6 -20.31 -5.41 4.01
CA ALA A 6 -20.54 -4.24 3.19
C ALA A 6 -19.64 -3.09 3.65
N GLY A 7 -19.24 -2.24 2.72
CA GLY A 7 -18.53 -1.00 3.01
C GLY A 7 -18.68 0.00 1.88
N TYR A 8 -18.51 1.28 2.17
CA TYR A 8 -18.58 2.32 1.15
C TYR A 8 -17.32 2.33 0.27
N ASN A 9 -17.53 2.59 -1.02
CA ASN A 9 -16.49 2.96 -1.98
C ASN A 9 -16.30 4.48 -1.98
N GLU A 10 -15.25 4.94 -2.68
CA GLU A 10 -14.94 6.37 -2.84
C GLU A 10 -16.05 7.15 -3.56
N ASP A 11 -16.73 6.51 -4.50
CA ASP A 11 -17.81 7.09 -5.30
C ASP A 11 -19.17 7.10 -4.58
N GLY A 12 -19.21 6.68 -3.32
CA GLY A 12 -20.43 6.59 -2.51
C GLY A 12 -21.27 5.33 -2.77
N THR A 13 -20.87 4.43 -3.67
CA THR A 13 -21.50 3.11 -3.80
C THR A 13 -21.11 2.20 -2.64
N ILE A 14 -21.84 1.11 -2.44
CA ILE A 14 -21.57 0.10 -1.43
C ILE A 14 -20.90 -1.10 -2.08
N ARG A 15 -19.66 -1.40 -1.68
CA ARG A 15 -19.00 -2.67 -1.95
C ARG A 15 -19.54 -3.73 -0.99
N ALA A 16 -20.32 -4.68 -1.49
CA ALA A 16 -20.88 -5.78 -0.70
C ALA A 16 -20.34 -7.13 -1.15
N VAL A 17 -20.07 -8.03 -0.19
CA VAL A 17 -19.81 -9.45 -0.45
C VAL A 17 -21.13 -10.20 -0.31
N ILE A 18 -21.65 -10.70 -1.41
CA ILE A 18 -22.95 -11.37 -1.51
C ILE A 18 -22.73 -12.79 -2.05
N ASN A 19 -23.03 -13.80 -1.22
CA ASN A 19 -22.78 -15.21 -1.53
C ASN A 19 -21.34 -15.46 -2.05
N GLY A 20 -20.33 -14.89 -1.38
CA GLY A 20 -18.90 -14.99 -1.74
C GLY A 20 -18.43 -14.13 -2.93
N ALA A 21 -19.31 -13.40 -3.62
CA ALA A 21 -18.92 -12.53 -4.73
C ALA A 21 -19.00 -11.04 -4.35
N VAL A 22 -18.07 -10.23 -4.88
CA VAL A 22 -18.01 -8.78 -4.62
C VAL A 22 -18.86 -8.04 -5.64
N TYR A 23 -19.78 -7.21 -5.16
CA TYR A 23 -20.63 -6.34 -5.97
C TYR A 23 -20.43 -4.87 -5.58
N SER A 24 -20.59 -3.97 -6.55
CA SER A 24 -20.77 -2.55 -6.32
C SER A 24 -22.25 -2.23 -6.44
N VAL A 25 -22.86 -1.76 -5.35
CA VAL A 25 -24.30 -1.53 -5.22
C VAL A 25 -24.54 -0.04 -5.02
N PRO A 26 -25.34 0.63 -5.86
CA PRO A 26 -25.72 2.01 -5.62
C PRO A 26 -26.41 2.18 -4.26
N ASP A 27 -26.10 3.27 -3.54
CA ASP A 27 -26.79 3.62 -2.28
C ASP A 27 -28.18 4.23 -2.56
N ASP A 28 -29.05 3.42 -3.18
CA ASP A 28 -30.40 3.78 -3.57
C ASP A 28 -31.36 2.63 -3.19
N LEU A 29 -32.34 2.90 -2.32
CA LEU A 29 -33.32 1.91 -1.87
C LEU A 29 -34.27 1.43 -2.98
N ALA A 30 -34.30 2.08 -4.15
CA ALA A 30 -34.94 1.54 -5.34
C ALA A 30 -34.21 0.29 -5.88
N ASN A 31 -32.91 0.16 -5.61
CA ASN A 31 -32.11 -1.02 -5.97
C ASN A 31 -32.46 -2.22 -5.05
N ARG A 32 -32.66 -3.40 -5.66
CA ARG A 32 -32.99 -4.64 -4.94
C ARG A 32 -31.89 -5.05 -3.95
N ASP A 33 -30.64 -4.96 -4.35
CA ASP A 33 -29.51 -5.39 -3.56
C ASP A 33 -29.27 -4.43 -2.38
N ARG A 34 -29.52 -3.13 -2.60
CA ARG A 34 -29.48 -2.13 -1.53
C ARG A 34 -30.51 -2.37 -0.43
N ARG A 35 -31.74 -2.78 -0.79
CA ARG A 35 -32.78 -3.13 0.21
C ARG A 35 -32.35 -4.30 1.07
N ALA A 36 -31.76 -5.32 0.47
CA ALA A 36 -31.26 -6.46 1.24
C ALA A 36 -30.06 -6.11 2.12
N ILE A 37 -29.20 -5.18 1.69
CA ILE A 37 -28.15 -4.61 2.55
C ILE A 37 -28.78 -3.83 3.73
N ALA A 38 -29.89 -3.11 3.50
CA ALA A 38 -30.62 -2.43 4.58
C ALA A 38 -31.21 -3.42 5.60
N ASP A 39 -31.82 -4.52 5.12
CA ASP A 39 -32.34 -5.58 5.98
C ASP A 39 -31.20 -6.24 6.80
N TRP A 40 -30.03 -6.43 6.18
CA TRP A 40 -28.84 -6.93 6.85
C TRP A 40 -28.29 -5.96 7.91
N GLU A 41 -28.26 -4.65 7.61
CA GLU A 41 -27.89 -3.60 8.55
C GLU A 41 -28.86 -3.54 9.75
N ALA A 42 -30.17 -3.63 9.49
CA ALA A 42 -31.20 -3.70 10.53
C ALA A 42 -31.09 -4.97 11.40
N ALA A 43 -30.55 -6.07 10.86
CA ALA A 43 -30.25 -7.29 11.60
C ALA A 43 -28.93 -7.22 12.40
N GLY A 44 -28.25 -6.06 12.41
CA GLY A 44 -27.00 -5.82 13.15
C GLY A 44 -25.74 -5.82 12.29
N GLY A 45 -25.87 -5.91 10.97
CA GLY A 45 -24.78 -5.64 10.05
C GLY A 45 -24.31 -4.18 10.12
N VAL A 46 -23.06 -3.93 9.76
CA VAL A 46 -22.49 -2.57 9.75
C VAL A 46 -21.85 -2.33 8.39
N ILE A 47 -22.32 -1.31 7.67
CA ILE A 47 -21.65 -0.85 6.46
C ILE A 47 -20.39 -0.09 6.89
N ALA A 48 -19.22 -0.68 6.64
CA ALA A 48 -17.96 -0.06 6.99
C ALA A 48 -17.79 1.29 6.26
N PRO A 49 -17.31 2.35 6.94
CA PRO A 49 -17.00 3.59 6.27
C PRO A 49 -15.92 3.37 5.20
N TYR A 50 -15.96 4.17 4.14
CA TYR A 50 -14.86 4.20 3.18
C TYR A 50 -13.58 4.64 3.88
N VAL A 51 -12.51 3.89 3.69
CA VAL A 51 -11.15 4.24 4.11
C VAL A 51 -10.34 4.44 2.85
N ALA A 52 -9.91 5.68 2.61
CA ALA A 52 -9.06 6.00 1.48
C ALA A 52 -7.78 5.14 1.52
N PRO A 53 -7.37 4.51 0.40
CA PRO A 53 -6.12 3.78 0.37
C PRO A 53 -4.97 4.75 0.68
N VAL A 54 -4.09 4.35 1.60
CA VAL A 54 -2.89 5.14 1.90
C VAL A 54 -1.98 5.10 0.68
N GLU A 55 -1.79 6.26 0.04
CA GLU A 55 -0.89 6.39 -1.09
C GLU A 55 0.54 6.06 -0.65
N ARG A 56 1.12 5.00 -1.21
CA ARG A 56 2.51 4.63 -0.93
C ARG A 56 3.43 5.68 -1.53
N ARG A 57 4.23 6.32 -0.68
CA ARG A 57 5.13 7.40 -1.10
C ARG A 57 6.37 6.84 -1.78
N LEU A 58 6.77 7.48 -2.88
CA LEU A 58 8.01 7.20 -3.59
C LEU A 58 9.11 8.16 -3.14
N VAL A 59 10.30 7.62 -2.87
CA VAL A 59 11.50 8.37 -2.55
C VAL A 59 12.42 8.32 -3.78
N PRO A 60 12.79 9.47 -4.36
CA PRO A 60 13.73 9.51 -5.47
C PRO A 60 15.11 8.99 -5.07
N LYS A 61 15.77 8.24 -5.97
CA LYS A 61 17.09 7.65 -5.67
C LYS A 61 18.17 8.69 -5.39
N TYR A 62 18.12 9.86 -6.03
CA TYR A 62 19.11 10.92 -5.76
C TYR A 62 19.03 11.38 -4.30
N VAL A 63 17.82 11.49 -3.74
CA VAL A 63 17.62 11.83 -2.31
C VAL A 63 18.22 10.75 -1.41
N ILE A 64 18.02 9.47 -1.75
CA ILE A 64 18.59 8.35 -1.00
C ILE A 64 20.13 8.41 -1.03
N VAL A 65 20.72 8.66 -2.21
CA VAL A 65 22.17 8.79 -2.39
C VAL A 65 22.72 9.97 -1.59
N ASP A 66 22.08 11.15 -1.65
CA ASP A 66 22.50 12.34 -0.90
C ASP A 66 22.45 12.10 0.62
N ARG A 67 21.40 11.42 1.10
CA ARG A 67 21.26 11.08 2.52
C ARG A 67 22.31 10.05 2.97
N LEU A 68 22.57 9.02 2.16
CA LEU A 68 23.63 8.04 2.43
C LEU A 68 25.03 8.68 2.40
N GLN A 69 25.25 9.65 1.51
CA GLN A 69 26.48 10.44 1.49
C GLN A 69 26.62 11.26 2.77
N ALA A 70 25.54 11.91 3.22
CA ALA A 70 25.54 12.71 4.45
C ALA A 70 25.81 11.86 5.70
N THR A 71 25.44 10.58 5.71
CA THR A 71 25.75 9.64 6.80
C THR A 71 27.13 8.97 6.65
N GLY A 72 27.85 9.19 5.55
CA GLY A 72 29.11 8.51 5.26
C GLY A 72 28.97 7.02 4.95
N LEU A 73 27.78 6.57 4.56
CA LEU A 73 27.46 5.15 4.31
C LEU A 73 27.29 4.83 2.81
N LEU A 74 27.58 5.79 1.93
CA LEU A 74 27.38 5.61 0.49
C LEU A 74 28.20 4.44 -0.06
N ASP A 75 29.49 4.35 0.28
CA ASP A 75 30.36 3.25 -0.18
C ASP A 75 29.87 1.88 0.35
N ALA A 76 29.45 1.82 1.62
CA ALA A 76 28.88 0.61 2.20
C ALA A 76 27.59 0.19 1.48
N ALA A 77 26.75 1.16 1.10
CA ALA A 77 25.53 0.90 0.33
C ALA A 77 25.83 0.34 -1.07
N TYR A 78 26.86 0.85 -1.75
CA TYR A 78 27.30 0.29 -3.03
C TYR A 78 27.78 -1.15 -2.90
N VAL A 79 28.62 -1.43 -1.90
CA VAL A 79 29.10 -2.81 -1.62
C VAL A 79 27.93 -3.74 -1.31
N ALA A 80 26.99 -3.30 -0.47
CA ALA A 80 25.82 -4.11 -0.10
C ALA A 80 24.89 -4.37 -1.28
N LEU A 81 24.73 -3.38 -2.18
CA LEU A 81 23.97 -3.52 -3.41
C LEU A 81 24.65 -4.47 -4.39
N ASP A 82 25.96 -4.38 -4.56
CA ASP A 82 26.71 -5.27 -5.46
C ASP A 82 26.71 -6.73 -5.02
N ALA A 83 26.55 -6.98 -3.72
CA ALA A 83 26.36 -8.32 -3.16
C ALA A 83 24.96 -8.92 -3.41
N GLN A 84 23.99 -8.12 -3.88
CA GLN A 84 22.63 -8.61 -4.17
C GLN A 84 22.58 -9.44 -5.46
N ASP A 85 21.54 -10.26 -5.59
CA ASP A 85 21.26 -10.99 -6.81
C ASP A 85 21.03 -10.05 -8.01
N ARG A 86 21.15 -10.60 -9.23
CA ARG A 86 21.01 -9.82 -10.46
C ARG A 86 19.66 -9.11 -10.56
N TYR A 87 18.57 -9.78 -10.22
CA TYR A 87 17.23 -9.19 -10.35
C TYR A 87 17.08 -7.98 -9.42
N THR A 88 17.53 -8.08 -8.17
CA THR A 88 17.49 -6.96 -7.21
C THR A 88 18.30 -5.75 -7.68
N ARG A 89 19.52 -5.99 -8.21
CA ARG A 89 20.35 -4.90 -8.75
C ARG A 89 19.74 -4.24 -9.98
N GLU A 90 19.22 -5.03 -10.92
CA GLU A 90 18.56 -4.48 -12.12
C GLU A 90 17.29 -3.70 -11.75
N ARG A 91 16.50 -4.19 -10.78
CA ARG A 91 15.33 -3.48 -10.25
C ARG A 91 15.72 -2.13 -9.64
N TRP A 92 16.83 -2.06 -8.92
CA TRP A 92 17.37 -0.79 -8.42
C TRP A 92 17.81 0.12 -9.57
N ASN A 93 18.59 -0.38 -10.52
CA ASN A 93 19.18 0.40 -11.61
C ASN A 93 18.14 0.97 -12.58
N THR A 94 17.09 0.21 -12.89
CA THR A 94 16.04 0.60 -13.85
C THR A 94 15.06 1.64 -13.32
N ARG A 95 14.96 1.81 -12.00
CA ARG A 95 14.02 2.74 -11.37
C ARG A 95 14.67 4.07 -11.04
N THR A 96 13.89 5.15 -11.09
CA THR A 96 14.29 6.49 -10.64
C THR A 96 13.90 6.78 -9.18
N ALA A 97 12.93 6.03 -8.65
CA ALA A 97 12.44 6.12 -7.28
C ALA A 97 12.00 4.74 -6.77
N ILE A 98 11.98 4.57 -5.45
CA ILE A 98 11.45 3.37 -4.78
C ILE A 98 10.44 3.76 -3.71
N TYR A 99 9.58 2.83 -3.30
CA TYR A 99 8.65 3.13 -2.21
C TYR A 99 9.38 3.29 -0.88
N ALA A 100 8.92 4.23 -0.05
CA ALA A 100 9.47 4.47 1.29
C ALA A 100 9.39 3.23 2.20
N ASP A 101 8.45 2.33 1.93
CA ASP A 101 8.22 1.07 2.65
C ASP A 101 8.80 -0.17 1.94
N ASP A 102 9.67 0.02 0.91
CA ASP A 102 10.26 -1.09 0.15
C ASP A 102 11.12 -1.97 1.06
N GLN A 103 10.63 -3.18 1.36
CA GLN A 103 11.25 -4.08 2.34
C GLN A 103 12.67 -4.50 1.94
N THR A 104 12.96 -4.61 0.64
CA THR A 104 14.31 -4.93 0.17
C THR A 104 15.27 -3.78 0.46
N ALA A 105 14.85 -2.54 0.22
CA ALA A 105 15.65 -1.36 0.54
C ALA A 105 15.82 -1.18 2.06
N VAL A 106 14.76 -1.37 2.84
CA VAL A 106 14.82 -1.34 4.31
C VAL A 106 15.83 -2.35 4.85
N ALA A 107 15.78 -3.59 4.37
CA ALA A 107 16.71 -4.64 4.80
C ALA A 107 18.17 -4.32 4.42
N LEU A 108 18.41 -3.78 3.21
CA LEU A 108 19.75 -3.40 2.76
C LEU A 108 20.31 -2.25 3.61
N LEU A 109 19.51 -1.23 3.88
CA LEU A 109 19.89 -0.08 4.72
C LEU A 109 20.21 -0.52 6.16
N ALA A 110 19.38 -1.40 6.73
CA ALA A 110 19.64 -1.95 8.06
C ALA A 110 20.95 -2.77 8.11
N ALA A 111 21.26 -3.53 7.06
CA ALA A 111 22.47 -4.34 6.99
C ALA A 111 23.77 -3.52 6.96
N ILE A 112 23.72 -2.28 6.45
CA ILE A 112 24.86 -1.34 6.46
C ILE A 112 24.85 -0.40 7.68
N GLY A 113 23.92 -0.58 8.62
CA GLY A 113 23.80 0.26 9.81
C GLY A 113 23.20 1.65 9.56
N ALA A 114 22.56 1.87 8.42
CA ALA A 114 21.81 3.09 8.16
C ALA A 114 20.44 3.05 8.85
N ASP A 115 19.89 4.22 9.20
CA ASP A 115 18.49 4.34 9.65
C ASP A 115 17.56 4.39 8.43
N PRO A 116 16.77 3.33 8.15
CA PRO A 116 15.91 3.30 6.98
C PRO A 116 14.82 4.39 7.02
N VAL A 117 14.37 4.79 8.21
CA VAL A 117 13.32 5.81 8.36
C VAL A 117 13.87 7.17 7.94
N ALA A 118 15.09 7.51 8.35
CA ALA A 118 15.73 8.76 7.95
C ALA A 118 16.09 8.76 6.45
N ILE A 119 16.62 7.65 5.92
CA ILE A 119 17.06 7.57 4.52
C ILE A 119 15.87 7.54 3.55
N LEU A 120 14.78 6.83 3.89
CA LEU A 120 13.58 6.66 3.06
C LEU A 120 12.43 7.58 3.46
N ALA A 121 12.69 8.63 4.25
CA ALA A 121 11.67 9.64 4.56
C ALA A 121 11.12 10.27 3.26
N PRO A 122 9.79 10.38 3.10
CA PRO A 122 9.18 11.02 1.93
C PRO A 122 9.51 12.52 1.83
#